data_AF-A0AA95G930-F1
#
_entry.id   AF-A0AA95G930-F1
#
_cell.length_a   1.000
_cell.length_b   1.000
_cell.length_c   1.000
_cell.angle_alpha   90.00
_cell.angle_beta   90.00
_cell.angle_gamma   90.00
#
_symmetry.space_group_name_H-M   'P 1'
#
loop_
_entity.id
_entity.type
_entity.pdbx_description
1 polymer ?
#
loop_
_entity_poly.entity_id
_entity_poly.type
_entity_poly.pdbx_seq_one_letter_code
_entity_poly.pdbx_strand_id
1 'polypeptide(L)'
;MKKVNLIAMLSLFAVSCSTKSNDYQAEKEKNILAVSDIHYNPFSLCDTEKAENKLSAVDSKCNALMKELNSSKAEEWDNIFAKYLTTEKISSLKTNTNHSLYQKFLVQLETVAKSENIDFVVILGDFLTHGFHQKLNDYAKLTQQNEIESFIKKTFEYISLTVNAKLPKDVEAFPVIGNNDSYGANYKFDNPNTSSFYKDLSIIWGSNAKQLLKSKTFVSEGGYYSINLNDKKLSIVALNTNMLSKKAHADAGVDIDSSAKNQLNWLSDLLNTPKKTDSNEKATSDNKDESRIPEENKVLVISHIPNGIDGYASSVANDGSAVPFWRELHSNSYLNILKTNSEKISTILVGHTHHDGFQKLDDTKKLYSSSVPSLTAVRNNPGFKVFKLNKENVLVNSTVHYYDLNEQKWAENPKPFTEFSPSAGHVSHGYEILLDAWSKDTDQADEHYLKRFVLNADHSDLVQRWKHYVCAAGSGMTIKDFNDCYKKVTEKK
;
A
#
# COMPACT_ATOMS: atom_id res chain seq x y z
N MET A 1 23.76 -31.15 86.16
CA MET A 1 23.64 -30.31 84.95
C MET A 1 24.51 -30.87 83.84
N LYS A 2 23.91 -31.46 82.81
CA LYS A 2 24.47 -31.66 81.45
C LYS A 2 23.31 -32.12 80.56
N LYS A 3 22.84 -31.23 79.69
CA LYS A 3 21.79 -31.49 78.69
C LYS A 3 22.41 -32.32 77.56
N VAL A 4 21.76 -33.42 77.21
CA VAL A 4 22.03 -34.20 76.00
C VAL A 4 21.09 -33.67 74.92
N ASN A 5 21.63 -33.09 73.85
CA ASN A 5 20.88 -32.71 72.67
C ASN A 5 20.86 -33.90 71.69
N LEU A 6 19.66 -34.38 71.39
CA LEU A 6 19.37 -35.37 70.36
C LEU A 6 19.17 -34.63 69.03
N ILE A 7 20.09 -34.81 68.07
CA ILE A 7 19.94 -34.31 66.71
C ILE A 7 19.29 -35.43 65.89
N ALA A 8 18.03 -35.23 65.49
CA ALA A 8 17.34 -36.06 64.51
C ALA A 8 17.68 -35.54 63.10
N MET A 9 18.33 -36.39 62.29
CA MET A 9 18.47 -36.17 60.84
C MET A 9 17.13 -36.47 60.17
N LEU A 10 16.49 -35.43 59.62
CA LEU A 10 15.34 -35.56 58.74
C LEU A 10 15.83 -35.49 57.28
N SER A 11 15.81 -36.62 56.59
CA SER A 11 16.14 -36.72 55.17
C SER A 11 14.95 -36.23 54.34
N LEU A 12 15.01 -35.01 53.81
CA LEU A 12 14.07 -34.53 52.79
C LEU A 12 14.50 -35.05 51.41
N PHE A 13 13.70 -35.94 50.83
CA PHE A 13 13.71 -36.22 49.40
C PHE A 13 13.08 -35.02 48.66
N ALA A 14 13.92 -34.20 48.01
CA ALA A 14 13.45 -33.19 47.07
C ALA A 14 13.13 -33.87 45.73
N VAL A 15 11.84 -34.08 45.46
CA VAL A 15 11.34 -34.41 44.13
C VAL A 15 11.38 -33.13 43.30
N SER A 16 12.33 -33.01 42.37
CA SER A 16 12.38 -31.90 41.42
C SER A 16 11.30 -32.07 40.35
N CYS A 17 10.13 -31.47 40.56
CA CYS A 17 9.21 -31.20 39.46
C CYS A 17 9.83 -30.11 38.58
N SER A 18 10.44 -30.53 37.46
CA SER A 18 10.76 -29.64 36.34
C SER A 18 9.46 -29.18 35.69
N THR A 19 8.84 -28.13 36.23
CA THR A 19 7.84 -27.36 35.49
C THR A 19 8.56 -26.64 34.37
N LYS A 20 8.45 -27.16 33.14
CA LYS A 20 8.68 -26.34 31.94
C LYS A 20 7.69 -25.19 32.03
N SER A 21 8.17 -24.01 32.40
CA SER A 21 7.43 -22.79 32.16
C SER A 21 7.25 -22.68 30.65
N ASN A 22 6.05 -23.02 30.16
CA ASN A 22 5.62 -22.51 28.88
C ASN A 22 5.59 -20.99 29.06
N ASP A 23 6.64 -20.31 28.62
CA ASP A 23 6.61 -18.88 28.38
C ASP A 23 5.54 -18.63 27.31
N TYR A 24 4.31 -18.44 27.78
CA TYR A 24 3.27 -17.80 27.01
C TYR A 24 3.78 -16.39 26.75
N GLN A 25 4.46 -16.19 25.62
CA GLN A 25 4.70 -14.85 25.11
C GLN A 25 3.32 -14.22 24.87
N ALA A 26 2.94 -13.29 25.74
CA ALA A 26 1.71 -12.54 25.58
C ALA A 26 1.75 -11.87 24.21
N GLU A 27 0.68 -12.03 23.42
CA GLU A 27 0.58 -11.39 22.10
C GLU A 27 0.74 -9.88 22.25
N LYS A 28 1.64 -9.31 21.43
CA LYS A 28 1.93 -7.88 21.40
C LYS A 28 1.09 -7.17 20.34
N GLU A 29 0.92 -5.87 20.56
CA GLU A 29 0.46 -4.95 19.53
C GLU A 29 1.44 -4.95 18.36
N LYS A 30 0.96 -4.61 17.16
CA LYS A 30 1.74 -4.70 15.93
C LYS A 30 1.72 -3.38 15.18
N ASN A 31 2.87 -2.95 14.69
CA ASN A 31 3.01 -1.73 13.91
C ASN A 31 3.34 -2.07 12.46
N ILE A 32 2.53 -1.54 11.56
CA ILE A 32 2.62 -1.76 10.11
C ILE A 32 3.00 -0.44 9.48
N LEU A 33 4.18 -0.36 8.89
CA LEU A 33 4.55 0.81 8.09
C LEU A 33 4.00 0.62 6.67
N ALA A 34 3.27 1.60 6.17
CA ALA A 34 2.64 1.57 4.86
C ALA A 34 3.09 2.76 4.01
N VAL A 35 3.59 2.46 2.81
CA VAL A 35 4.01 3.44 1.80
C VAL A 35 3.18 3.21 0.54
N SER A 36 2.83 4.26 -0.19
CA SER A 36 2.14 4.15 -1.48
C SER A 36 2.56 5.25 -2.45
N ASP A 37 2.31 5.03 -3.75
CA ASP A 37 2.42 6.05 -4.79
C ASP A 37 3.80 6.75 -4.74
N ILE A 38 4.86 5.93 -4.74
CA ILE A 38 6.26 6.39 -4.70
C ILE A 38 6.55 7.28 -5.90
N HIS A 39 6.11 6.85 -7.09
CA HIS A 39 6.33 7.53 -8.35
C HIS A 39 7.74 8.07 -8.52
N TYR A 40 8.73 7.19 -8.31
CA TYR A 40 10.12 7.56 -8.42
C TYR A 40 10.42 8.03 -9.85
N ASN A 41 10.98 9.23 -9.95
CA ASN A 41 11.31 9.91 -11.20
C ASN A 41 12.84 9.97 -11.37
N PRO A 42 13.47 8.95 -12.00
CA PRO A 42 14.89 9.00 -12.33
C PRO A 42 15.21 10.03 -13.44
N PHE A 43 14.19 10.70 -14.00
CA PHE A 43 14.29 11.64 -15.13
C PHE A 43 14.17 13.11 -14.71
N SER A 44 14.18 13.43 -13.42
CA SER A 44 13.97 14.80 -12.91
C SER A 44 14.93 15.84 -13.49
N LEU A 45 16.21 15.48 -13.69
CA LEU A 45 17.18 16.32 -14.39
C LEU A 45 16.77 16.57 -15.84
N CYS A 46 16.27 15.56 -16.52
CA CYS A 46 15.78 15.65 -17.89
C CYS A 46 14.54 16.54 -18.02
N ASP A 47 13.61 16.45 -17.05
CA ASP A 47 12.46 17.35 -16.99
C ASP A 47 12.91 18.82 -16.86
N THR A 48 13.93 19.06 -16.02
CA THR A 48 14.51 20.40 -15.82
C THR A 48 15.22 20.89 -17.09
N GLU A 49 16.09 20.10 -17.69
CA GLU A 49 16.78 20.47 -18.93
C GLU A 49 15.81 20.65 -20.10
N LYS A 50 14.70 19.89 -20.15
CA LYS A 50 13.63 20.10 -21.14
C LYS A 50 12.95 21.45 -20.94
N ALA A 51 12.57 21.79 -19.70
CA ALA A 51 11.94 23.08 -19.39
C ALA A 51 12.87 24.28 -19.68
N GLU A 52 14.18 24.09 -19.54
CA GLU A 52 15.20 25.11 -19.83
C GLU A 52 15.68 25.12 -21.29
N ASN A 53 15.10 24.30 -22.18
CA ASN A 53 15.53 24.11 -23.57
C ASN A 53 17.01 23.69 -23.73
N LYS A 54 17.54 22.92 -22.77
CA LYS A 54 18.93 22.42 -22.75
C LYS A 54 19.06 20.94 -23.13
N LEU A 55 17.95 20.20 -23.25
CA LEU A 55 17.96 18.76 -23.52
C LEU A 55 18.67 18.38 -24.85
N SER A 56 18.62 19.25 -25.86
CA SER A 56 19.27 19.04 -27.17
C SER A 56 20.71 19.56 -27.23
N ALA A 57 21.23 20.15 -26.14
CA ALA A 57 22.61 20.61 -26.10
C ALA A 57 23.58 19.43 -26.18
N VAL A 58 24.72 19.64 -26.85
CA VAL A 58 25.81 18.63 -26.95
C VAL A 58 26.27 18.17 -25.57
N ASP A 59 26.26 19.08 -24.60
CA ASP A 59 26.68 18.85 -23.21
C ASP A 59 25.50 18.58 -22.26
N SER A 60 24.34 18.12 -22.77
CA SER A 60 23.19 17.77 -21.93
C SER A 60 23.58 16.74 -20.88
N LYS A 61 23.41 17.11 -19.60
CA LYS A 61 23.70 16.21 -18.48
C LYS A 61 22.64 15.11 -18.39
N CYS A 62 21.40 15.39 -18.82
CA CYS A 62 20.36 14.36 -18.92
C CYS A 62 20.81 13.22 -19.84
N ASN A 63 21.27 13.51 -21.06
CA ASN A 63 21.68 12.47 -22.01
C ASN A 63 22.83 11.61 -21.44
N ALA A 64 23.79 12.24 -20.77
CA ALA A 64 24.89 11.54 -20.09
C ALA A 64 24.40 10.68 -18.92
N LEU A 65 23.51 11.22 -18.06
CA LEU A 65 22.88 10.50 -16.95
C LEU A 65 22.13 9.26 -17.46
N MET A 66 21.25 9.43 -18.45
CA MET A 66 20.43 8.34 -18.97
C MET A 66 21.27 7.23 -19.58
N LYS A 67 22.34 7.59 -20.31
CA LYS A 67 23.29 6.61 -20.84
C LYS A 67 23.95 5.81 -19.73
N GLU A 68 24.42 6.47 -18.67
CA GLU A 68 25.11 5.82 -17.55
C GLU A 68 24.16 4.91 -16.76
N LEU A 69 22.96 5.39 -16.41
CA LEU A 69 21.93 4.58 -15.74
C LEU A 69 21.55 3.35 -16.56
N ASN A 70 21.35 3.50 -17.87
CA ASN A 70 20.96 2.39 -18.75
C ASN A 70 22.07 1.33 -18.84
N SER A 71 23.34 1.74 -18.87
CA SER A 71 24.48 0.80 -18.95
C SER A 71 24.89 0.17 -17.61
N SER A 72 24.49 0.76 -16.49
CA SER A 72 24.94 0.35 -15.15
C SER A 72 23.93 -0.56 -14.45
N LYS A 73 24.35 -1.22 -13.37
CA LYS A 73 23.44 -1.98 -12.50
C LYS A 73 22.72 -1.05 -11.52
N ALA A 74 21.59 -1.49 -10.98
CA ALA A 74 20.79 -0.69 -10.05
C ALA A 74 21.58 -0.29 -8.78
N GLU A 75 22.48 -1.15 -8.29
CA GLU A 75 23.32 -0.89 -7.11
C GLU A 75 24.30 0.27 -7.31
N GLU A 76 24.60 0.62 -8.56
CA GLU A 76 25.54 1.70 -8.90
C GLU A 76 24.84 3.06 -9.03
N TRP A 77 23.50 3.08 -9.03
CA TRP A 77 22.71 4.28 -9.32
C TRP A 77 22.92 5.41 -8.31
N ASP A 78 23.12 5.12 -7.01
CA ASP A 78 23.40 6.18 -6.02
C ASP A 78 24.67 6.98 -6.38
N ASN A 79 25.74 6.31 -6.82
CA ASN A 79 26.97 6.98 -7.23
C ASN A 79 26.77 7.81 -8.51
N ILE A 80 25.96 7.30 -9.44
CA ILE A 80 25.61 8.00 -10.67
C ILE A 80 24.79 9.25 -10.34
N PHE A 81 23.75 9.13 -9.52
CA PHE A 81 22.94 10.27 -9.09
C PHE A 81 23.77 11.31 -8.34
N ALA A 82 24.68 10.89 -7.44
CA ALA A 82 25.59 11.80 -6.74
C ALA A 82 26.49 12.61 -7.69
N LYS A 83 26.82 12.07 -8.87
CA LYS A 83 27.60 12.75 -9.91
C LYS A 83 26.77 13.78 -10.69
N TYR A 84 25.51 13.47 -11.03
CA TYR A 84 24.71 14.32 -11.93
C TYR A 84 23.70 15.25 -11.22
N LEU A 85 23.23 14.88 -10.03
CA LEU A 85 22.12 15.56 -9.32
C LEU A 85 22.60 16.45 -8.17
N THR A 86 23.84 16.94 -8.22
CA THR A 86 24.48 17.71 -7.14
C THR A 86 23.76 19.01 -6.74
N THR A 87 22.92 19.54 -7.64
CA THR A 87 22.14 20.78 -7.42
C THR A 87 20.64 20.55 -7.59
N GLU A 88 20.19 19.30 -7.56
CA GLU A 88 18.77 19.00 -7.67
C GLU A 88 18.01 19.59 -6.47
N LYS A 89 16.93 20.32 -6.76
CA LYS A 89 16.01 20.80 -5.74
C LYS A 89 15.02 19.70 -5.39
N ILE A 90 14.57 19.64 -4.15
CA ILE A 90 13.50 18.73 -3.74
C ILE A 90 12.24 18.98 -4.58
N SER A 91 11.52 17.90 -4.94
CA SER A 91 10.25 17.96 -5.66
C SER A 91 9.31 19.01 -5.06
N SER A 92 8.68 19.82 -5.90
CA SER A 92 7.62 20.75 -5.50
C SER A 92 6.24 20.09 -5.59
N LEU A 93 5.21 20.74 -5.06
CA LEU A 93 3.83 20.33 -5.32
C LEU A 93 3.57 20.18 -6.83
N LYS A 94 2.70 19.22 -7.18
CA LYS A 94 2.34 18.83 -8.56
C LYS A 94 3.47 18.13 -9.33
N THR A 95 4.52 17.65 -8.67
CA THR A 95 5.62 16.92 -9.31
C THR A 95 5.83 15.53 -8.71
N ASN A 96 6.39 14.63 -9.51
CA ASN A 96 6.74 13.28 -9.06
C ASN A 96 7.94 13.27 -8.09
N THR A 97 8.12 12.18 -7.35
CA THR A 97 9.24 12.03 -6.41
C THR A 97 10.57 11.98 -7.14
N ASN A 98 11.34 13.06 -7.07
CA ASN A 98 12.70 13.07 -7.59
C ASN A 98 13.69 12.45 -6.61
N HIS A 99 14.96 12.32 -7.01
CA HIS A 99 15.96 11.65 -6.20
C HIS A 99 16.18 12.33 -4.85
N SER A 100 16.19 13.68 -4.81
CA SER A 100 16.36 14.46 -3.59
C SER A 100 15.25 14.20 -2.56
N LEU A 101 13.98 14.20 -2.98
CA LEU A 101 12.87 13.83 -2.10
C LEU A 101 12.95 12.35 -1.68
N TYR A 102 13.30 11.46 -2.60
CA TYR A 102 13.44 10.04 -2.33
C TYR A 102 14.49 9.75 -1.25
N GLN A 103 15.66 10.40 -1.31
CA GLN A 103 16.70 10.27 -0.28
C GLN A 103 16.22 10.77 1.09
N LYS A 104 15.48 11.89 1.14
CA LYS A 104 14.86 12.37 2.38
C LYS A 104 13.86 11.36 2.94
N PHE A 105 13.09 10.71 2.09
CA PHE A 105 12.20 9.62 2.47
C PHE A 105 12.95 8.42 3.02
N LEU A 106 14.01 7.95 2.38
CA LEU A 106 14.80 6.80 2.86
C LEU A 106 15.36 7.03 4.27
N VAL A 107 15.82 8.24 4.57
CA VAL A 107 16.30 8.61 5.92
C VAL A 107 15.17 8.58 6.95
N GLN A 108 14.00 9.13 6.61
CA GLN A 108 12.85 9.12 7.52
C GLN A 108 12.28 7.72 7.70
N LEU A 109 12.20 6.93 6.63
CA LEU A 109 11.79 5.54 6.65
C LEU A 109 12.64 4.75 7.65
N GLU A 110 13.97 4.88 7.58
CA GLU A 110 14.90 4.23 8.51
C GLU A 110 14.67 4.69 9.96
N THR A 111 14.42 5.98 10.16
CA THR A 111 14.17 6.57 11.48
C THR A 111 12.89 6.01 12.10
N VAL A 112 11.79 6.01 11.35
CA VAL A 112 10.49 5.51 11.81
C VAL A 112 10.53 3.99 12.00
N ALA A 113 11.12 3.26 11.03
CA ALA A 113 11.21 1.81 11.11
C ALA A 113 11.90 1.33 12.39
N LYS A 114 12.94 2.04 12.84
CA LYS A 114 13.67 1.74 14.08
C LYS A 114 12.97 2.24 15.34
N SER A 115 12.42 3.46 15.31
CA SER A 115 11.85 4.09 16.52
C SER A 115 10.47 3.58 16.88
N GLU A 116 9.67 3.15 15.90
CA GLU A 116 8.30 2.68 16.12
C GLU A 116 8.18 1.15 16.18
N ASN A 117 9.29 0.41 16.22
CA ASN A 117 9.30 -1.06 16.31
C ASN A 117 8.38 -1.72 15.26
N ILE A 118 8.58 -1.39 13.99
CA ILE A 118 7.76 -1.89 12.89
C ILE A 118 7.89 -3.41 12.78
N ASP A 119 6.77 -4.12 12.67
CA ASP A 119 6.73 -5.58 12.53
C ASP A 119 6.86 -6.03 11.07
N PHE A 120 6.32 -5.26 10.15
CA PHE A 120 6.46 -5.44 8.70
C PHE A 120 6.04 -4.17 7.94
N VAL A 121 6.42 -4.10 6.67
CA VAL A 121 6.08 -3.02 5.75
C VAL A 121 5.09 -3.51 4.70
N VAL A 122 4.18 -2.65 4.27
CA VAL A 122 3.38 -2.85 3.06
C VAL A 122 3.66 -1.71 2.08
N ILE A 123 3.88 -2.04 0.80
CA ILE A 123 4.13 -1.03 -0.25
C ILE A 123 3.01 -1.11 -1.27
N LEU A 124 2.13 -0.12 -1.27
CA LEU A 124 0.87 -0.15 -1.99
C LEU A 124 0.99 0.35 -3.44
N GLY A 125 2.03 -0.07 -4.16
CA GLY A 125 2.20 0.15 -5.59
C GLY A 125 2.55 1.58 -6.03
N ASP A 126 2.53 1.77 -7.35
CA ASP A 126 2.93 2.95 -8.09
C ASP A 126 4.37 3.38 -7.76
N PHE A 127 5.29 2.45 -8.04
CA PHE A 127 6.74 2.67 -7.93
C PHE A 127 7.23 3.64 -9.00
N LEU A 128 6.71 3.53 -10.23
CA LEU A 128 7.18 4.26 -11.38
C LEU A 128 6.52 5.65 -11.50
N THR A 129 7.29 6.67 -11.89
CA THR A 129 6.73 8.00 -12.19
C THR A 129 5.67 7.96 -13.29
N HIS A 130 4.70 8.87 -13.21
CA HIS A 130 3.74 9.11 -14.29
C HIS A 130 4.43 9.30 -15.65
N GLY A 131 3.90 8.62 -16.66
CA GLY A 131 4.39 8.70 -18.04
C GLY A 131 5.77 8.04 -18.24
N PHE A 132 6.11 7.02 -17.44
CA PHE A 132 7.44 6.37 -17.45
C PHE A 132 7.91 5.99 -18.86
N HIS A 133 7.11 5.24 -19.62
CA HIS A 133 7.43 4.83 -20.99
C HIS A 133 7.64 6.01 -21.94
N GLN A 134 6.78 7.03 -21.85
CA GLN A 134 6.94 8.24 -22.65
C GLN A 134 8.27 8.94 -22.31
N LYS A 135 8.61 9.05 -21.02
CA LYS A 135 9.86 9.65 -20.57
C LYS A 135 11.09 8.83 -21.00
N LEU A 136 11.02 7.50 -21.00
CA LEU A 136 12.08 6.65 -21.53
C LEU A 136 12.34 6.92 -23.01
N ASN A 137 11.29 6.98 -23.82
CA ASN A 137 11.42 7.31 -25.22
C ASN A 137 11.93 8.75 -25.43
N ASP A 138 11.38 9.72 -24.69
CA ASP A 138 11.73 11.14 -24.81
C ASP A 138 13.19 11.41 -24.40
N TYR A 139 13.67 10.78 -23.32
CA TYR A 139 14.95 11.13 -22.68
C TYR A 139 16.07 10.11 -22.90
N ALA A 140 15.76 8.82 -22.86
CA ALA A 140 16.75 7.77 -23.07
C ALA A 140 16.77 7.25 -24.52
N LYS A 141 15.80 7.65 -25.36
CA LYS A 141 15.63 7.19 -26.75
C LYS A 141 15.50 5.68 -26.87
N LEU A 142 15.06 5.01 -25.80
CA LEU A 142 14.80 3.58 -25.81
C LEU A 142 13.46 3.33 -26.50
N THR A 143 13.51 2.55 -27.58
CA THR A 143 12.33 2.20 -28.39
C THR A 143 12.15 0.68 -28.52
N GLN A 144 13.18 -0.09 -28.18
CA GLN A 144 13.11 -1.55 -28.20
C GLN A 144 12.55 -2.06 -26.86
N GLN A 145 11.60 -2.98 -26.95
CA GLN A 145 10.87 -3.49 -25.78
C GLN A 145 11.81 -4.07 -24.71
N ASN A 146 12.83 -4.84 -25.10
CA ASN A 146 13.79 -5.42 -24.17
C ASN A 146 14.64 -4.38 -23.43
N GLU A 147 14.95 -3.24 -24.06
CA GLU A 147 15.68 -2.14 -23.41
C GLU A 147 14.79 -1.40 -22.41
N ILE A 148 13.53 -1.16 -22.80
CA ILE A 148 12.50 -0.56 -21.93
C ILE A 148 12.27 -1.43 -20.69
N GLU A 149 12.02 -2.72 -20.88
CA GLU A 149 11.84 -3.71 -19.81
C GLU A 149 13.06 -3.74 -18.89
N SER A 150 14.28 -3.76 -19.46
CA SER A 150 15.51 -3.75 -18.67
C SER A 150 15.64 -2.51 -17.79
N PHE A 151 15.32 -1.32 -18.31
CA PHE A 151 15.39 -0.08 -17.53
C PHE A 151 14.31 -0.04 -16.43
N ILE A 152 13.09 -0.46 -16.75
CA ILE A 152 12.00 -0.56 -15.78
C ILE A 152 12.37 -1.52 -14.65
N LYS A 153 12.88 -2.71 -15.00
CA LYS A 153 13.37 -3.71 -14.04
C LYS A 153 14.43 -3.13 -13.10
N LYS A 154 15.45 -2.45 -13.64
CA LYS A 154 16.49 -1.78 -12.83
C LYS A 154 15.91 -0.72 -11.91
N THR A 155 14.84 -0.03 -12.33
CA THR A 155 14.16 0.95 -11.49
C THR A 155 13.46 0.27 -10.31
N PHE A 156 12.75 -0.84 -10.54
CA PHE A 156 12.18 -1.65 -9.45
C PHE A 156 13.26 -2.23 -8.52
N GLU A 157 14.36 -2.73 -9.08
CA GLU A 157 15.53 -3.21 -8.32
C GLU A 157 16.07 -2.10 -7.43
N TYR A 158 16.35 -0.92 -7.98
CA TYR A 158 16.88 0.22 -7.25
C TYR A 158 15.97 0.63 -6.08
N ILE A 159 14.67 0.80 -6.32
CA ILE A 159 13.71 1.19 -5.27
C ILE A 159 13.63 0.11 -4.19
N SER A 160 13.56 -1.16 -4.58
CA SER A 160 13.44 -2.27 -3.63
C SER A 160 14.71 -2.42 -2.79
N LEU A 161 15.89 -2.35 -3.42
CA LEU A 161 17.19 -2.45 -2.75
C LEU A 161 17.38 -1.33 -1.72
N THR A 162 17.11 -0.09 -2.13
CA THR A 162 17.33 1.08 -1.26
C THR A 162 16.31 1.18 -0.13
N VAL A 163 15.03 0.82 -0.36
CA VAL A 163 14.04 0.66 0.71
C VAL A 163 14.46 -0.45 1.68
N ASN A 164 14.78 -1.64 1.19
CA ASN A 164 15.14 -2.79 2.04
C ASN A 164 16.40 -2.52 2.86
N ALA A 165 17.37 -1.79 2.32
CA ALA A 165 18.58 -1.38 3.03
C ALA A 165 18.30 -0.46 4.24
N LYS A 166 17.13 0.17 4.30
CA LYS A 166 16.69 1.08 5.37
C LYS A 166 15.84 0.41 6.43
N LEU A 167 15.36 -0.80 6.16
CA LEU A 167 14.56 -1.56 7.12
C LEU A 167 15.45 -2.36 8.08
N PRO A 168 14.99 -2.61 9.32
CA PRO A 168 15.62 -3.61 10.18
C PRO A 168 15.69 -4.98 9.49
N LYS A 169 16.69 -5.79 9.86
CA LYS A 169 17.01 -7.05 9.14
C LYS A 169 15.89 -8.09 9.15
N ASP A 170 15.03 -8.04 10.16
CA ASP A 170 13.90 -8.94 10.42
C ASP A 170 12.56 -8.39 9.92
N VAL A 171 12.55 -7.19 9.34
CA VAL A 171 11.35 -6.55 8.80
C VAL A 171 11.22 -6.89 7.31
N GLU A 172 10.17 -7.63 6.99
CA GLU A 172 9.77 -7.94 5.61
C GLU A 172 8.83 -6.84 5.06
N ALA A 173 8.86 -6.65 3.75
CA ALA A 173 8.09 -5.68 2.99
C ALA A 173 7.24 -6.42 1.96
N PHE A 174 5.94 -6.15 1.98
CA PHE A 174 4.93 -6.82 1.15
C PHE A 174 4.35 -5.84 0.14
N PRO A 175 4.90 -5.80 -1.09
CA PRO A 175 4.46 -4.87 -2.12
C PRO A 175 3.24 -5.40 -2.89
N VAL A 176 2.45 -4.48 -3.45
CA VAL A 176 1.48 -4.74 -4.53
C VAL A 176 1.84 -3.91 -5.76
N ILE A 177 1.25 -4.27 -6.89
CA ILE A 177 1.47 -3.63 -8.19
C ILE A 177 0.46 -2.49 -8.35
N GLY A 178 0.94 -1.29 -8.67
CA GLY A 178 0.08 -0.15 -9.01
C GLY A 178 -0.21 -0.02 -10.50
N ASN A 179 -1.05 0.94 -10.89
CA ASN A 179 -1.43 1.08 -12.30
C ASN A 179 -0.28 1.63 -13.15
N ASN A 180 0.67 2.36 -12.58
CA ASN A 180 1.86 2.80 -13.31
C ASN A 180 2.95 1.71 -13.37
N ASP A 181 2.75 0.58 -12.71
CA ASP A 181 3.74 -0.49 -12.59
C ASP A 181 3.48 -1.60 -13.60
N SER A 182 4.10 -1.50 -14.78
CA SER A 182 4.06 -2.55 -15.80
C SER A 182 5.25 -2.43 -16.75
N TYR A 183 5.50 -3.48 -17.53
CA TYR A 183 6.45 -3.39 -18.65
C TYR A 183 5.87 -2.71 -19.88
N GLY A 184 4.55 -2.55 -19.96
CA GLY A 184 3.88 -1.98 -21.13
C GLY A 184 3.54 -0.48 -21.04
N ALA A 185 2.70 -0.10 -20.08
CA ALA A 185 2.21 1.28 -19.89
C ALA A 185 1.35 1.45 -18.62
N ASN A 186 0.88 2.67 -18.36
CA ASN A 186 -0.12 2.96 -17.33
C ASN A 186 -1.40 2.13 -17.52
N TYR A 187 -1.97 1.56 -16.45
CA TYR A 187 -3.12 0.64 -16.39
C TYR A 187 -3.00 -0.62 -17.26
N LYS A 188 -1.79 -0.96 -17.71
CA LYS A 188 -1.54 -2.19 -18.45
C LYS A 188 -1.50 -3.38 -17.50
N PHE A 189 -2.29 -4.40 -17.79
CA PHE A 189 -2.13 -5.72 -17.20
C PHE A 189 -1.17 -6.55 -18.07
N ASP A 190 0.00 -6.88 -17.50
CA ASP A 190 0.97 -7.79 -18.11
C ASP A 190 0.41 -9.22 -18.17
N ASN A 191 0.59 -9.90 -19.30
CA ASN A 191 0.16 -11.30 -19.45
C ASN A 191 1.16 -12.24 -18.76
N PRO A 192 0.77 -12.97 -17.70
CA PRO A 192 1.71 -13.83 -16.97
C PRO A 192 2.27 -14.98 -17.82
N ASN A 193 1.63 -15.34 -18.94
CA ASN A 193 2.10 -16.41 -19.82
C ASN A 193 3.17 -15.97 -20.82
N THR A 194 3.30 -14.68 -21.10
CA THR A 194 4.19 -14.16 -22.15
C THR A 194 5.13 -13.06 -21.66
N SER A 195 4.75 -12.30 -20.63
CA SER A 195 5.58 -11.27 -20.01
C SER A 195 6.39 -11.88 -18.87
N SER A 196 7.65 -11.44 -18.74
CA SER A 196 8.51 -11.80 -17.61
C SER A 196 8.27 -10.94 -16.36
N PHE A 197 7.40 -9.93 -16.45
CA PHE A 197 7.16 -8.91 -15.42
C PHE A 197 6.95 -9.48 -14.02
N TYR A 198 5.99 -10.38 -13.81
CA TYR A 198 5.73 -10.94 -12.48
C TYR A 198 6.85 -11.86 -12.00
N LYS A 199 7.54 -12.55 -12.90
CA LYS A 199 8.70 -13.38 -12.53
C LYS A 199 9.86 -12.51 -12.05
N ASP A 200 10.13 -11.42 -12.76
CA ASP A 200 11.18 -10.48 -12.38
C ASP A 200 10.86 -9.81 -11.03
N LEU A 201 9.63 -9.32 -10.84
CA LEU A 201 9.21 -8.75 -9.56
C LEU A 201 9.24 -9.77 -8.42
N SER A 202 8.92 -11.04 -8.67
CA SER A 202 9.00 -12.11 -7.66
C SER A 202 10.42 -12.26 -7.14
N ILE A 203 11.42 -12.16 -8.03
CA ILE A 203 12.84 -12.22 -7.65
C ILE A 203 13.25 -10.95 -6.90
N ILE A 204 12.90 -9.77 -7.42
CA ILE A 204 13.28 -8.48 -6.83
C ILE A 204 12.71 -8.34 -5.42
N TRP A 205 11.41 -8.52 -5.26
CA TRP A 205 10.70 -8.37 -3.98
C TRP A 205 10.92 -9.58 -3.06
N GLY A 206 11.12 -10.77 -3.63
CA GLY A 206 11.43 -11.99 -2.91
C GLY A 206 12.78 -11.99 -2.18
N SER A 207 13.65 -11.04 -2.50
CA SER A 207 14.89 -10.80 -1.75
C SER A 207 14.64 -10.44 -0.28
N ASN A 208 13.51 -9.77 0.01
CA ASN A 208 13.10 -9.38 1.35
C ASN A 208 11.85 -10.15 1.83
N ALA A 209 10.86 -10.40 0.96
CA ALA A 209 9.70 -11.24 1.29
C ALA A 209 9.82 -12.64 0.66
N LYS A 210 10.58 -13.54 1.30
CA LYS A 210 10.98 -14.84 0.70
C LYS A 210 9.80 -15.72 0.30
N GLN A 211 8.66 -15.59 0.96
CA GLN A 211 7.45 -16.35 0.63
C GLN A 211 6.95 -16.03 -0.80
N LEU A 212 7.21 -14.82 -1.32
CA LEU A 212 6.82 -14.42 -2.67
C LEU A 212 7.54 -15.20 -3.78
N LEU A 213 8.76 -15.70 -3.52
CA LEU A 213 9.50 -16.53 -4.48
C LEU A 213 8.79 -17.86 -4.80
N LYS A 214 7.91 -18.30 -3.90
CA LYS A 214 7.14 -19.54 -4.02
C LYS A 214 5.71 -19.28 -4.50
N SER A 215 5.34 -18.01 -4.72
CA SER A 215 3.97 -17.63 -5.05
C SER A 215 3.63 -17.98 -6.49
N LYS A 216 2.73 -18.95 -6.66
CA LYS A 216 2.25 -19.35 -7.99
C LYS A 216 1.27 -18.34 -8.53
N THR A 217 0.36 -17.85 -7.69
CA THR A 217 -0.61 -16.85 -8.12
C THR A 217 0.08 -15.55 -8.53
N PHE A 218 1.19 -15.20 -7.87
CA PHE A 218 1.96 -14.03 -8.25
C PHE A 218 2.62 -14.22 -9.62
N VAL A 219 3.43 -15.28 -9.77
CA VAL A 219 4.27 -15.47 -10.95
C VAL A 219 3.45 -15.86 -12.19
N SER A 220 2.41 -16.69 -12.03
CA SER A 220 1.74 -17.36 -13.14
C SER A 220 0.28 -16.96 -13.34
N GLU A 221 -0.37 -16.29 -12.38
CA GLU A 221 -1.81 -16.01 -12.47
C GLU A 221 -2.17 -14.53 -12.47
N GLY A 222 -1.19 -13.64 -12.22
CA GLY A 222 -1.37 -12.20 -12.42
C GLY A 222 -0.95 -11.32 -11.26
N GLY A 223 0.08 -11.68 -10.49
CA GLY A 223 0.72 -10.75 -9.55
C GLY A 223 -0.02 -10.53 -8.23
N TYR A 224 -0.92 -11.42 -7.84
CA TYR A 224 -1.57 -11.44 -6.53
C TYR A 224 -1.10 -12.63 -5.69
N TYR A 225 -1.15 -12.53 -4.37
CA TYR A 225 -0.59 -13.55 -3.48
C TYR A 225 -1.18 -13.48 -2.07
N SER A 226 -0.92 -14.53 -1.28
CA SER A 226 -1.14 -14.49 0.16
C SER A 226 0.09 -14.95 0.93
N ILE A 227 0.30 -14.37 2.11
CA ILE A 227 1.41 -14.70 3.00
C ILE A 227 0.87 -14.90 4.41
N ASN A 228 1.25 -16.00 5.03
CA ASN A 228 0.87 -16.31 6.40
C ASN A 228 1.98 -15.84 7.36
N LEU A 229 1.63 -14.93 8.28
CA LEU A 229 2.48 -14.47 9.38
C LEU A 229 2.01 -15.17 10.66
N ASN A 230 2.27 -16.47 10.73
CA ASN A 230 1.71 -17.35 11.76
C ASN A 230 2.10 -16.92 13.19
N ASP A 231 3.32 -16.43 13.38
CA ASP A 231 3.80 -15.85 14.64
C ASP A 231 3.01 -14.61 15.07
N LYS A 232 2.30 -13.97 14.13
CA LYS A 232 1.48 -12.77 14.32
C LYS A 232 -0.02 -13.06 14.28
N LYS A 233 -0.45 -14.32 14.09
CA LYS A 233 -1.86 -14.67 13.84
C LYS A 233 -2.54 -13.79 12.79
N LEU A 234 -1.79 -13.47 11.74
CA LEU A 234 -2.20 -12.56 10.69
C LEU A 234 -1.81 -13.16 9.35
N SER A 235 -2.66 -12.98 8.35
CA SER A 235 -2.34 -13.29 6.96
C SER A 235 -2.50 -12.04 6.11
N ILE A 236 -1.56 -11.83 5.20
CA ILE A 236 -1.61 -10.76 4.20
C ILE A 236 -2.21 -11.34 2.94
N VAL A 237 -3.19 -10.63 2.39
CA VAL A 237 -3.78 -10.94 1.08
C VAL A 237 -3.55 -9.73 0.18
N ALA A 238 -2.65 -9.90 -0.78
CA ALA A 238 -2.18 -8.88 -1.69
C ALA A 238 -2.85 -9.05 -3.06
N LEU A 239 -3.69 -8.09 -3.44
CA LEU A 239 -4.47 -8.15 -4.68
C LEU A 239 -3.79 -7.33 -5.78
N ASN A 240 -3.82 -7.84 -7.01
CA ASN A 240 -3.55 -7.03 -8.20
C ASN A 240 -4.90 -6.45 -8.68
N THR A 241 -5.17 -5.23 -8.27
CA THR A 241 -6.43 -4.54 -8.58
C THR A 241 -6.42 -3.85 -9.95
N ASN A 242 -5.30 -3.89 -10.68
CA ASN A 242 -5.20 -3.28 -12.02
C ASN A 242 -6.21 -3.91 -12.98
N MET A 243 -6.35 -5.24 -12.95
CA MET A 243 -7.32 -5.96 -13.78
C MET A 243 -8.79 -5.67 -13.43
N LEU A 244 -9.06 -5.17 -12.21
CA LEU A 244 -10.41 -4.82 -11.77
C LEU A 244 -10.83 -3.42 -12.25
N SER A 245 -9.85 -2.59 -12.63
CA SER A 245 -10.07 -1.18 -12.98
C SER A 245 -10.94 -1.00 -14.23
N LYS A 246 -11.70 0.10 -14.26
CA LYS A 246 -12.35 0.57 -15.50
C LYS A 246 -11.36 0.96 -16.60
N LYS A 247 -10.14 1.35 -16.22
CA LYS A 247 -9.08 1.79 -17.15
C LYS A 247 -8.16 0.66 -17.59
N ALA A 248 -8.36 -0.54 -17.04
CA ALA A 248 -7.56 -1.72 -17.32
C ALA A 248 -7.57 -2.06 -18.81
N HIS A 249 -6.38 -2.30 -19.37
CA HIS A 249 -6.20 -2.83 -20.71
C HIS A 249 -5.00 -3.79 -20.74
N ALA A 250 -4.96 -4.66 -21.75
CA ALA A 250 -3.97 -5.72 -21.88
C ALA A 250 -3.59 -5.90 -23.35
N ASP A 251 -2.64 -6.79 -23.65
CA ASP A 251 -2.28 -7.11 -25.04
C ASP A 251 -3.41 -7.89 -25.73
N ALA A 252 -3.36 -7.92 -27.06
CA ALA A 252 -4.31 -8.70 -27.85
C ALA A 252 -4.31 -10.17 -27.41
N GLY A 253 -5.49 -10.74 -27.21
CA GLY A 253 -5.67 -12.13 -26.79
C GLY A 253 -5.66 -12.37 -25.27
N VAL A 254 -5.47 -11.33 -24.46
CA VAL A 254 -5.60 -11.43 -22.99
C VAL A 254 -7.03 -11.09 -22.56
N ASP A 255 -7.70 -12.05 -21.92
CA ASP A 255 -9.00 -11.81 -21.29
C ASP A 255 -8.80 -11.31 -19.84
N ILE A 256 -8.86 -9.99 -19.69
CA ILE A 256 -8.73 -9.31 -18.40
C ILE A 256 -9.88 -9.67 -17.46
N ASP A 257 -11.11 -9.81 -17.98
CA ASP A 257 -12.28 -10.10 -17.14
C ASP A 257 -12.22 -11.53 -16.60
N SER A 258 -11.74 -12.49 -17.40
CA SER A 258 -11.45 -13.84 -16.91
C SER A 258 -10.33 -13.84 -15.87
N SER A 259 -9.27 -13.04 -16.06
CA SER A 259 -8.19 -12.91 -15.08
C SER A 259 -8.68 -12.31 -13.75
N ALA A 260 -9.48 -11.24 -13.82
CA ALA A 260 -10.14 -10.61 -12.68
C ALA A 260 -11.05 -11.60 -11.93
N LYS A 261 -11.85 -12.36 -12.67
CA LYS A 261 -12.73 -13.40 -12.11
C LYS A 261 -11.92 -14.49 -11.41
N ASN A 262 -10.81 -14.92 -11.98
CA ASN A 262 -9.93 -15.93 -11.37
C ASN A 262 -9.36 -15.44 -10.04
N GLN A 263 -8.85 -14.20 -9.98
CA GLN A 263 -8.39 -13.60 -8.73
C GLN A 263 -9.51 -13.51 -7.67
N LEU A 264 -10.71 -13.11 -8.07
CA LEU A 264 -11.85 -13.01 -7.14
C LEU A 264 -12.34 -14.38 -6.65
N ASN A 265 -12.32 -15.40 -7.51
CA ASN A 265 -12.60 -16.79 -7.10
C ASN A 265 -11.53 -17.29 -6.12
N TRP A 266 -10.25 -17.06 -6.42
CA TRP A 266 -9.15 -17.39 -5.52
C TRP A 266 -9.31 -16.70 -4.16
N LEU A 267 -9.64 -15.41 -4.13
CA LEU A 267 -9.88 -14.66 -2.89
C LEU A 267 -11.04 -15.26 -2.09
N SER A 268 -12.15 -15.58 -2.78
CA SER A 268 -13.31 -16.24 -2.18
C SER A 268 -12.91 -17.58 -1.55
N ASP A 269 -12.21 -18.44 -2.28
CA ASP A 269 -11.80 -19.76 -1.81
C ASP A 269 -10.83 -19.67 -0.64
N LEU A 270 -9.87 -18.74 -0.72
CA LEU A 270 -8.87 -18.49 0.32
C LEU A 270 -9.51 -18.05 1.65
N LEU A 271 -10.54 -17.20 1.59
CA LEU A 271 -11.24 -16.72 2.78
C LEU A 271 -12.25 -17.75 3.32
N ASN A 272 -12.95 -18.45 2.43
CA ASN A 272 -14.00 -19.41 2.77
C ASN A 272 -13.48 -20.81 3.19
N THR A 273 -12.19 -21.10 3.04
CA THR A 273 -11.63 -22.44 3.30
C THR A 273 -12.04 -22.96 4.70
N PRO A 274 -12.89 -24.00 4.80
CA PRO A 274 -13.46 -24.44 6.06
C PRO A 274 -12.46 -25.22 6.94
N LYS A 275 -12.79 -25.35 8.23
CA LYS A 275 -12.16 -26.29 9.18
C LYS A 275 -12.03 -27.67 8.54
N LYS A 276 -10.83 -28.09 8.14
CA LYS A 276 -10.53 -29.53 8.11
C LYS A 276 -9.92 -29.92 9.45
N THR A 277 -10.75 -30.59 10.25
CA THR A 277 -10.42 -31.32 11.48
C THR A 277 -9.79 -32.69 11.21
N ASP A 278 -9.60 -33.10 9.96
CA ASP A 278 -9.11 -34.46 9.66
C ASP A 278 -7.71 -34.48 9.05
N SER A 279 -6.82 -35.10 9.81
CA SER A 279 -5.38 -35.32 9.61
C SER A 279 -5.00 -36.26 8.46
N ASN A 280 -5.90 -36.55 7.51
CA ASN A 280 -5.70 -37.64 6.53
C ASN A 280 -5.63 -37.24 5.05
N GLU A 281 -5.70 -35.96 4.71
CA GLU A 281 -5.39 -35.54 3.33
C GLU A 281 -3.89 -35.32 3.18
N LYS A 282 -3.21 -36.28 2.55
CA LYS A 282 -1.89 -36.09 1.92
C LYS A 282 -2.05 -35.09 0.75
N ALA A 283 -2.32 -33.83 1.07
CA ALA A 283 -2.00 -32.73 0.17
C ALA A 283 -0.48 -32.77 -0.03
N THR A 284 -0.08 -32.95 -1.29
CA THR A 284 1.31 -32.97 -1.73
C THR A 284 2.03 -31.74 -1.18
N SER A 285 3.27 -31.92 -0.73
CA SER A 285 4.07 -30.96 0.05
C SER A 285 4.32 -29.62 -0.63
N ASP A 286 3.97 -29.49 -1.91
CA ASP A 286 4.51 -28.43 -2.76
C ASP A 286 3.56 -27.23 -2.90
N ASN A 287 2.35 -27.28 -2.32
CA ASN A 287 1.29 -26.27 -2.52
C ASN A 287 0.61 -25.78 -1.21
N LYS A 288 1.08 -26.13 -0.01
CA LYS A 288 0.32 -25.86 1.23
C LYS A 288 0.28 -24.39 1.68
N ASP A 289 1.25 -23.57 1.29
CA ASP A 289 1.46 -22.26 1.95
C ASP A 289 0.59 -21.11 1.43
N GLU A 290 0.20 -21.10 0.14
CA GLU A 290 -0.65 -20.02 -0.42
C GLU A 290 -2.15 -20.32 -0.41
N SER A 291 -2.52 -21.59 -0.26
CA SER A 291 -3.89 -22.04 -0.52
C SER A 291 -4.79 -22.00 0.72
N ARG A 292 -4.28 -21.55 1.87
CA ARG A 292 -5.06 -21.54 3.10
C ARG A 292 -4.60 -20.45 4.06
N ILE A 293 -5.59 -19.74 4.60
CA ILE A 293 -5.41 -18.86 5.76
C ILE A 293 -5.80 -19.67 7.02
N PRO A 294 -4.89 -19.83 8.01
CA PRO A 294 -5.20 -20.43 9.30
C PRO A 294 -6.46 -19.84 9.93
N GLU A 295 -7.19 -20.64 10.71
CA GLU A 295 -8.49 -20.22 11.24
C GLU A 295 -8.35 -19.08 12.25
N GLU A 296 -7.29 -19.15 13.05
CA GLU A 296 -6.91 -18.16 14.05
C GLU A 296 -6.40 -16.86 13.43
N ASN A 297 -6.06 -16.85 12.13
CA ASN A 297 -5.49 -15.68 11.49
C ASN A 297 -6.58 -14.69 11.08
N LYS A 298 -6.41 -13.43 11.49
CA LYS A 298 -7.09 -12.30 10.84
C LYS A 298 -6.42 -11.99 9.50
N VAL A 299 -7.13 -11.27 8.64
CA VAL A 299 -6.67 -10.98 7.27
C VAL A 299 -6.47 -9.49 7.05
N LEU A 300 -5.24 -9.11 6.75
CA LEU A 300 -4.90 -7.80 6.22
C LEU A 300 -5.01 -7.87 4.69
N VAL A 301 -5.98 -7.17 4.11
CA VAL A 301 -6.08 -7.05 2.65
C VAL A 301 -5.32 -5.81 2.21
N ILE A 302 -4.40 -5.96 1.26
CA ILE A 302 -3.67 -4.85 0.66
C ILE A 302 -3.88 -4.83 -0.85
N SER A 303 -4.06 -3.64 -1.39
CA SER A 303 -4.20 -3.42 -2.83
C SER A 303 -3.81 -2.00 -3.22
N HIS A 304 -3.62 -1.76 -4.51
CA HIS A 304 -3.31 -0.41 -4.99
C HIS A 304 -4.60 0.40 -5.24
N ILE A 305 -5.35 0.07 -6.29
CA ILE A 305 -6.56 0.79 -6.69
C ILE A 305 -7.71 0.39 -5.76
N PRO A 306 -8.34 1.31 -5.03
CA PRO A 306 -9.48 1.00 -4.18
C PRO A 306 -10.73 0.66 -5.02
N ASN A 307 -11.69 -0.02 -4.38
CA ASN A 307 -13.05 -0.16 -4.92
C ASN A 307 -13.84 1.16 -4.76
N GLY A 308 -15.06 1.24 -5.29
CA GLY A 308 -15.97 2.37 -5.10
C GLY A 308 -15.75 3.51 -6.09
N ILE A 309 -16.20 4.71 -5.72
CA ILE A 309 -16.16 5.93 -6.54
C ILE A 309 -14.90 6.76 -6.25
N ASP A 310 -14.26 7.21 -7.32
CA ASP A 310 -13.19 8.20 -7.30
C ASP A 310 -13.77 9.59 -7.06
N GLY A 311 -13.69 10.06 -5.82
CA GLY A 311 -14.18 11.39 -5.43
C GLY A 311 -13.51 12.53 -6.21
N TYR A 312 -12.23 12.40 -6.56
CA TYR A 312 -11.55 13.41 -7.38
C TYR A 312 -12.07 13.39 -8.81
N ALA A 313 -12.07 12.22 -9.47
CA ALA A 313 -12.51 12.12 -10.85
C ALA A 313 -13.99 12.52 -11.02
N SER A 314 -14.86 12.16 -10.06
CA SER A 314 -16.24 12.64 -10.02
C SER A 314 -16.35 14.14 -9.85
N SER A 315 -15.51 14.76 -9.00
CA SER A 315 -15.54 16.21 -8.77
C SER A 315 -15.11 17.05 -9.98
N VAL A 316 -14.42 16.45 -10.96
CA VAL A 316 -14.01 17.11 -12.22
C VAL A 316 -14.80 16.62 -13.42
N ALA A 317 -15.73 15.68 -13.24
CA ALA A 317 -16.62 15.27 -14.32
C ALA A 317 -17.55 16.44 -14.66
N ASN A 318 -17.67 16.76 -15.96
CA ASN A 318 -18.41 17.93 -16.43
C ASN A 318 -19.89 17.95 -16.01
N ASP A 319 -20.47 16.77 -15.74
CA ASP A 319 -21.85 16.56 -15.31
C ASP A 319 -21.97 16.14 -13.83
N GLY A 320 -20.86 16.13 -13.08
CA GLY A 320 -20.80 15.64 -11.70
C GLY A 320 -21.04 14.12 -11.58
N SER A 321 -20.89 13.36 -12.66
CA SER A 321 -21.16 11.92 -12.66
C SER A 321 -20.23 11.13 -11.74
N ALA A 322 -20.77 10.06 -11.18
CA ALA A 322 -19.99 9.06 -10.45
C ALA A 322 -18.97 8.38 -11.38
N VAL A 323 -17.69 8.41 -11.02
CA VAL A 323 -16.59 7.76 -11.74
C VAL A 323 -16.08 6.61 -10.86
N PRO A 324 -16.46 5.35 -11.12
CA PRO A 324 -15.98 4.24 -10.33
C PRO A 324 -14.54 3.88 -10.71
N PHE A 325 -13.76 3.47 -9.72
CA PHE A 325 -12.40 2.94 -9.93
C PHE A 325 -12.42 1.64 -10.72
N TRP A 326 -13.36 0.75 -10.38
CA TRP A 326 -13.45 -0.61 -10.91
C TRP A 326 -14.67 -0.82 -11.78
N ARG A 327 -14.64 -1.87 -12.59
CA ARG A 327 -15.82 -2.36 -13.32
C ARG A 327 -16.83 -2.91 -12.31
N GLU A 328 -18.11 -2.58 -12.51
CA GLU A 328 -19.18 -2.84 -11.53
C GLU A 328 -19.32 -4.33 -11.17
N LEU A 329 -19.21 -5.23 -12.15
CA LEU A 329 -19.27 -6.68 -11.92
C LEU A 329 -18.21 -7.16 -10.91
N HIS A 330 -16.99 -6.63 -11.02
CA HIS A 330 -15.85 -6.97 -10.16
C HIS A 330 -16.01 -6.34 -8.78
N SER A 331 -16.44 -5.08 -8.72
CA SER A 331 -16.79 -4.38 -7.48
C SER A 331 -17.81 -5.16 -6.65
N ASN A 332 -18.91 -5.58 -7.26
CA ASN A 332 -19.99 -6.29 -6.56
C ASN A 332 -19.51 -7.65 -6.05
N SER A 333 -18.76 -8.38 -6.86
CA SER A 333 -18.20 -9.69 -6.48
C SER A 333 -17.24 -9.56 -5.29
N TYR A 334 -16.33 -8.58 -5.34
CA TYR A 334 -15.39 -8.29 -4.24
C TYR A 334 -16.11 -7.93 -2.93
N LEU A 335 -17.10 -7.03 -3.00
CA LEU A 335 -17.85 -6.62 -1.81
C LEU A 335 -18.63 -7.77 -1.19
N ASN A 336 -19.20 -8.65 -2.01
CA ASN A 336 -19.89 -9.83 -1.50
C ASN A 336 -18.92 -10.76 -0.77
N ILE A 337 -17.72 -10.99 -1.31
CA ILE A 337 -16.68 -11.80 -0.68
C ILE A 337 -16.28 -11.21 0.68
N LEU A 338 -16.00 -9.90 0.72
CA LEU A 338 -15.63 -9.22 1.96
C LEU A 338 -16.75 -9.23 3.00
N LYS A 339 -17.99 -8.99 2.59
CA LYS A 339 -19.16 -8.99 3.49
C LYS A 339 -19.35 -10.34 4.16
N THR A 340 -19.29 -11.42 3.37
CA THR A 340 -19.39 -12.81 3.88
C THR A 340 -18.28 -13.15 4.86
N ASN A 341 -17.08 -12.58 4.66
CA ASN A 341 -15.89 -12.89 5.45
C ASN A 341 -15.47 -11.77 6.42
N SER A 342 -16.37 -10.81 6.68
CA SER A 342 -16.09 -9.57 7.42
C SER A 342 -15.45 -9.79 8.78
N GLU A 343 -15.85 -10.82 9.51
CA GLU A 343 -15.30 -11.17 10.83
C GLU A 343 -13.84 -11.63 10.77
N LYS A 344 -13.37 -12.12 9.62
CA LYS A 344 -11.98 -12.56 9.42
C LYS A 344 -11.07 -11.39 9.02
N ILE A 345 -11.63 -10.33 8.44
CA ILE A 345 -10.85 -9.18 7.97
C ILE A 345 -10.39 -8.33 9.17
N SER A 346 -9.08 -8.11 9.25
CA SER A 346 -8.44 -7.18 10.19
C SER A 346 -8.65 -5.74 9.73
N THR A 347 -8.18 -5.43 8.53
CA THR A 347 -8.27 -4.12 7.89
C THR A 347 -7.95 -4.24 6.40
N ILE A 348 -8.31 -3.22 5.63
CA ILE A 348 -8.09 -3.13 4.19
C ILE A 348 -7.30 -1.84 3.93
N LEU A 349 -6.08 -1.97 3.39
CA LEU A 349 -5.21 -0.84 3.10
C LEU A 349 -5.07 -0.66 1.59
N VAL A 350 -5.25 0.58 1.13
CA VAL A 350 -5.27 0.95 -0.29
C VAL A 350 -4.38 2.15 -0.59
N GLY A 351 -3.96 2.31 -1.84
CA GLY A 351 -3.19 3.45 -2.33
C GLY A 351 -3.97 4.26 -3.37
N HIS A 352 -3.29 4.68 -4.44
CA HIS A 352 -3.82 5.21 -5.71
C HIS A 352 -4.47 6.58 -5.65
N THR A 353 -5.18 6.90 -4.56
CA THR A 353 -5.87 8.19 -4.44
C THR A 353 -4.90 9.32 -4.10
N HIS A 354 -3.69 8.97 -3.64
CA HIS A 354 -2.66 9.84 -3.09
C HIS A 354 -3.01 10.52 -1.75
N HIS A 355 -4.20 10.30 -1.19
CA HIS A 355 -4.65 11.02 0.01
C HIS A 355 -4.73 10.10 1.24
N ASP A 356 -4.61 10.71 2.43
CA ASP A 356 -4.92 10.03 3.70
C ASP A 356 -6.42 10.05 3.96
N GLY A 357 -7.12 9.11 3.31
CA GLY A 357 -8.57 9.00 3.38
C GLY A 357 -9.07 7.62 3.82
N PHE A 358 -10.37 7.43 3.71
CA PHE A 358 -11.02 6.14 3.92
C PHE A 358 -12.29 6.04 3.08
N GLN A 359 -12.80 4.83 2.91
CA GLN A 359 -14.11 4.58 2.31
C GLN A 359 -14.87 3.51 3.09
N LYS A 360 -16.17 3.74 3.29
CA LYS A 360 -17.09 2.76 3.88
C LYS A 360 -17.51 1.75 2.82
N LEU A 361 -17.15 0.48 3.03
CA LEU A 361 -17.46 -0.62 2.11
C LEU A 361 -18.78 -1.31 2.43
N ASP A 362 -19.08 -1.50 3.72
CA ASP A 362 -20.35 -2.06 4.18
C ASP A 362 -20.69 -1.51 5.57
N ASP A 363 -21.86 -0.87 5.68
CA ASP A 363 -22.35 -0.24 6.92
C ASP A 363 -22.73 -1.28 7.98
N THR A 364 -23.40 -2.36 7.56
CA THR A 364 -23.90 -3.41 8.45
C THR A 364 -22.79 -4.21 9.11
N LYS A 365 -21.66 -4.35 8.41
CA LYS A 365 -20.47 -5.06 8.86
C LYS A 365 -19.37 -4.13 9.37
N LYS A 366 -19.58 -2.82 9.33
CA LYS A 366 -18.59 -1.80 9.73
C LYS A 366 -17.24 -2.01 9.02
N LEU A 367 -17.30 -2.33 7.73
CA LEU A 367 -16.11 -2.56 6.90
C LEU A 367 -15.68 -1.27 6.23
N TYR A 368 -14.38 -0.96 6.33
CA TYR A 368 -13.77 0.22 5.76
C TYR A 368 -12.44 -0.12 5.07
N SER A 369 -12.11 0.61 4.02
CA SER A 369 -10.74 0.70 3.52
C SER A 369 -10.09 1.98 4.03
N SER A 370 -8.80 1.90 4.36
CA SER A 370 -7.96 3.05 4.73
C SER A 370 -6.97 3.32 3.61
N SER A 371 -6.98 4.54 3.08
CA SER A 371 -6.06 4.99 2.05
C SER A 371 -4.75 5.47 2.67
N VAL A 372 -3.64 5.12 2.04
CA VAL A 372 -2.29 5.60 2.37
C VAL A 372 -2.00 6.79 1.45
N PRO A 373 -1.56 7.94 1.99
CA PRO A 373 -1.19 9.08 1.18
C PRO A 373 0.02 8.75 0.31
N SER A 374 0.21 9.53 -0.74
CA SER A 374 1.35 9.32 -1.63
C SER A 374 2.65 9.90 -1.08
N LEU A 375 3.76 9.24 -1.40
CA LEU A 375 5.08 9.86 -1.27
C LEU A 375 5.30 10.93 -2.35
N THR A 376 4.67 10.77 -3.52
CA THR A 376 4.73 11.80 -4.55
C THR A 376 4.10 13.12 -4.12
N ALA A 377 4.62 14.24 -4.62
CA ALA A 377 4.09 15.57 -4.30
C ALA A 377 2.95 16.00 -5.26
N VAL A 378 2.40 15.09 -6.07
CA VAL A 378 1.47 15.44 -7.15
C VAL A 378 0.16 16.03 -6.61
N ARG A 379 -0.35 15.55 -5.47
CA ARG A 379 -1.67 15.95 -4.92
C ARG A 379 -1.64 16.39 -3.44
N ASN A 380 -0.62 16.00 -2.70
CA ASN A 380 -0.46 16.20 -1.27
C ASN A 380 1.01 16.54 -0.97
N ASN A 381 1.29 16.97 0.25
CA ASN A 381 2.67 16.90 0.73
C ASN A 381 3.09 15.42 0.84
N PRO A 382 4.32 15.03 0.45
CA PRO A 382 4.80 13.65 0.52
C PRO A 382 4.58 13.02 1.89
N GLY A 383 4.13 11.76 1.96
CA GLY A 383 4.02 11.09 3.25
C GLY A 383 3.82 9.57 3.19
N PHE A 384 3.83 8.97 4.36
CA PHE A 384 3.55 7.54 4.60
C PHE A 384 2.92 7.36 5.99
N LYS A 385 2.42 6.17 6.30
CA LYS A 385 1.66 5.92 7.53
C LYS A 385 2.21 4.75 8.34
N VAL A 386 2.06 4.81 9.65
CA VAL A 386 2.19 3.65 10.54
C VAL A 386 0.82 3.33 11.10
N PHE A 387 0.36 2.10 10.86
CA PHE A 387 -0.88 1.56 11.41
C PHE A 387 -0.57 0.71 12.64
N LYS A 388 -1.41 0.81 13.66
CA LYS A 388 -1.29 0.01 14.88
C LYS A 388 -2.44 -0.97 14.98
N LEU A 389 -2.11 -2.25 15.05
CA LEU A 389 -3.05 -3.31 15.39
C LEU A 389 -2.93 -3.66 16.87
N ASN A 390 -4.06 -3.91 17.53
CA ASN A 390 -4.06 -4.48 18.87
C ASN A 390 -3.70 -5.98 18.84
N LYS A 391 -3.78 -6.64 20.00
CA LYS A 391 -3.43 -8.06 20.16
C LYS A 391 -4.33 -8.96 19.32
N GLU A 392 -5.60 -8.59 19.21
CA GLU A 392 -6.64 -9.26 18.41
C GLU A 392 -6.57 -8.93 16.90
N ASN A 393 -5.52 -8.24 16.46
CA ASN A 393 -5.31 -7.80 15.09
C ASN A 393 -6.43 -6.88 14.57
N VAL A 394 -7.01 -6.04 15.43
CA VAL A 394 -7.95 -4.98 15.06
C VAL A 394 -7.20 -3.66 14.91
N LEU A 395 -7.50 -2.90 13.86
CA LEU A 395 -6.90 -1.58 13.64
C LEU A 395 -7.37 -0.56 14.68
N VAL A 396 -6.45 -0.10 15.53
CA VAL A 396 -6.75 0.80 16.64
C VAL A 396 -6.22 2.22 16.47
N ASN A 397 -5.14 2.41 15.70
CA ASN A 397 -4.61 3.75 15.45
C ASN A 397 -3.88 3.84 14.10
N SER A 398 -3.68 5.07 13.63
CA SER A 398 -2.69 5.36 12.59
C SER A 398 -2.00 6.70 12.82
N THR A 399 -0.70 6.73 12.59
CA THR A 399 0.16 7.91 12.61
C THR A 399 0.61 8.20 11.18
N VAL A 400 0.71 9.47 10.82
CA VAL A 400 1.17 9.89 9.49
C VAL A 400 2.46 10.66 9.64
N HIS A 401 3.45 10.29 8.84
CA HIS A 401 4.68 11.07 8.69
C HIS A 401 4.64 11.72 7.33
N TYR A 402 4.76 13.04 7.29
CA TYR A 402 4.75 13.78 6.04
C TYR A 402 5.93 14.74 5.98
N TYR A 403 6.35 15.04 4.77
CA TYR A 403 7.37 16.03 4.48
C TYR A 403 6.69 17.34 4.11
N ASP A 404 6.79 18.33 4.98
CA ASP A 404 6.27 19.66 4.70
C ASP A 404 7.14 20.31 3.62
N LEU A 405 6.57 20.51 2.42
CA LEU A 405 7.31 21.07 1.28
C LEU A 405 7.66 22.55 1.47
N ASN A 406 6.91 23.28 2.29
CA ASN A 406 7.19 24.69 2.58
C ASN A 406 8.32 24.80 3.61
N GLU A 407 8.28 24.00 4.67
CA GLU A 407 9.29 24.00 5.72
C GLU A 407 10.52 23.13 5.40
N GLN A 408 10.42 22.28 4.37
CA GLN A 408 11.44 21.33 3.94
C GLN A 408 11.91 20.39 5.07
N LYS A 409 10.96 19.82 5.83
CA LYS A 409 11.26 18.89 6.92
C LYS A 409 10.16 17.85 7.11
N TRP A 410 10.54 16.71 7.67
CA TRP A 410 9.59 15.70 8.13
C TRP A 410 8.89 16.14 9.42
N ALA A 411 7.60 15.88 9.51
CA ALA A 411 6.77 16.14 10.67
C ALA A 411 5.74 15.03 10.86
N GLU A 412 5.28 14.86 12.10
CA GLU A 412 4.30 13.84 12.52
C GLU A 412 2.86 14.38 12.56
N ASN A 413 2.61 15.57 12.01
CA ASN A 413 1.34 16.28 12.14
C ASN A 413 0.53 16.26 10.83
N PRO A 414 -0.47 15.40 10.70
CA PRO A 414 -1.66 15.55 11.53
C PRO A 414 -1.58 14.61 12.73
N LYS A 415 -2.02 15.09 13.90
CA LYS A 415 -2.16 14.30 15.13
C LYS A 415 -2.59 12.84 14.86
N PRO A 416 -2.12 11.85 15.63
CA PRO A 416 -2.55 10.46 15.51
C PRO A 416 -4.06 10.35 15.39
N PHE A 417 -4.57 9.36 14.65
CA PHE A 417 -6.02 9.24 14.42
C PHE A 417 -6.82 9.17 15.74
N THR A 418 -6.26 8.55 16.77
CA THR A 418 -6.85 8.53 18.12
C THR A 418 -6.94 9.91 18.77
N GLU A 419 -6.08 10.87 18.46
CA GLU A 419 -6.26 12.26 18.93
C GLU A 419 -7.26 13.03 18.07
N PHE A 420 -7.41 12.64 16.81
CA PHE A 420 -8.44 13.14 15.91
C PHE A 420 -9.85 12.63 16.32
N SER A 421 -9.93 11.41 16.87
CA SER A 421 -11.17 10.81 17.39
C SER A 421 -10.93 10.06 18.72
N PRO A 422 -10.75 10.79 19.85
CA PRO A 422 -10.38 10.20 21.15
C PRO A 422 -11.40 9.25 21.74
N SER A 423 -12.67 9.40 21.38
CA SER A 423 -13.76 8.56 21.88
C SER A 423 -13.86 7.22 21.19
N ALA A 424 -13.06 6.94 20.15
CA ALA A 424 -13.37 5.86 19.23
C ALA A 424 -12.90 4.47 19.63
N GLY A 425 -11.78 4.35 20.34
CA GLY A 425 -11.15 3.06 20.70
C GLY A 425 -10.62 2.25 19.49
N HIS A 426 -11.20 2.42 18.30
CA HIS A 426 -10.85 1.80 17.02
C HIS A 426 -10.98 2.82 15.87
N VAL A 427 -10.17 2.64 14.82
CA VAL A 427 -10.16 3.57 13.69
C VAL A 427 -11.50 3.60 12.95
N SER A 428 -12.13 2.44 12.74
CA SER A 428 -13.43 2.33 12.06
C SER A 428 -14.54 3.09 12.76
N HIS A 429 -14.56 3.13 14.09
CA HIS A 429 -15.55 3.92 14.81
C HIS A 429 -15.31 5.43 14.68
N GLY A 430 -14.05 5.87 14.57
CA GLY A 430 -13.77 7.27 14.24
C GLY A 430 -14.25 7.64 12.83
N TYR A 431 -14.14 6.71 11.87
CA TYR A 431 -14.74 6.88 10.54
C TYR A 431 -16.26 7.00 10.60
N GLU A 432 -16.94 6.18 11.42
CA GLU A 432 -18.40 6.31 11.66
C GLU A 432 -18.76 7.70 12.19
N ILE A 433 -18.05 8.17 13.24
CA ILE A 433 -18.28 9.50 13.83
C ILE A 433 -18.15 10.61 12.79
N LEU A 434 -17.13 10.53 11.92
CA LEU A 434 -16.93 11.50 10.85
C LEU A 434 -18.04 11.47 9.82
N LEU A 435 -18.38 10.28 9.31
CA LEU A 435 -19.44 10.15 8.32
C LEU A 435 -20.79 10.63 8.88
N ASP A 436 -21.08 10.34 10.15
CA ASP A 436 -22.29 10.81 10.83
C ASP A 436 -22.29 12.34 10.96
N ALA A 437 -21.16 12.94 11.31
CA ALA A 437 -21.02 14.40 11.39
C ALA A 437 -21.23 15.04 10.02
N TRP A 438 -20.53 14.56 8.99
CA TRP A 438 -20.63 15.07 7.63
C TRP A 438 -22.05 14.91 7.07
N SER A 439 -22.75 13.80 7.39
CA SER A 439 -24.12 13.59 6.91
C SER A 439 -25.15 14.61 7.46
N LYS A 440 -24.85 15.20 8.63
CA LYS A 440 -25.69 16.21 9.28
C LYS A 440 -25.49 17.59 8.65
N ASP A 441 -24.23 17.95 8.35
CA ASP A 441 -23.87 19.21 7.70
C ASP A 441 -22.84 18.96 6.58
N THR A 442 -23.34 18.92 5.35
CA THR A 442 -22.52 18.75 4.14
C THR A 442 -22.12 20.06 3.48
N ASP A 443 -22.61 21.19 3.98
CA ASP A 443 -22.28 22.51 3.45
C ASP A 443 -21.02 23.06 4.13
N GLN A 444 -20.73 22.62 5.35
CA GLN A 444 -19.46 22.88 6.02
C GLN A 444 -18.42 21.78 5.72
N ALA A 445 -17.33 22.17 5.06
CA ALA A 445 -16.18 21.29 4.90
C ALA A 445 -15.51 21.01 6.25
N ASP A 446 -15.12 19.76 6.48
CA ASP A 446 -14.34 19.39 7.64
C ASP A 446 -12.87 19.77 7.41
N GLU A 447 -12.53 21.00 7.77
CA GLU A 447 -11.19 21.57 7.65
C GLU A 447 -10.10 20.73 8.35
N HIS A 448 -10.45 20.09 9.48
CA HIS A 448 -9.47 19.25 10.18
C HIS A 448 -9.21 17.96 9.39
N TYR A 449 -10.25 17.33 8.87
CA TYR A 449 -10.10 16.18 8.00
C TYR A 449 -9.37 16.55 6.71
N LEU A 450 -9.72 17.65 6.04
CA LEU A 450 -9.08 18.04 4.78
C LEU A 450 -7.58 18.32 4.94
N LYS A 451 -7.17 19.03 6.01
CA LYS A 451 -5.74 19.18 6.35
C LYS A 451 -5.03 17.83 6.47
N ARG A 452 -5.69 16.84 7.08
CA ARG A 452 -5.14 15.48 7.16
C ARG A 452 -5.12 14.79 5.80
N PHE A 453 -6.20 14.89 5.05
CA PHE A 453 -6.39 14.24 3.75
C PHE A 453 -5.28 14.62 2.75
N VAL A 454 -4.83 15.88 2.74
CA VAL A 454 -3.76 16.39 1.86
C VAL A 454 -2.41 16.61 2.56
N LEU A 455 -2.26 16.15 3.80
CA LEU A 455 -1.02 16.28 4.58
C LEU A 455 -0.55 17.75 4.75
N ASN A 456 -1.46 18.63 5.16
CA ASN A 456 -1.27 20.08 5.32
C ASN A 456 -0.88 20.83 4.02
N ALA A 457 -1.01 20.20 2.85
CA ALA A 457 -0.95 20.96 1.60
C ALA A 457 -2.17 21.88 1.46
N ASP A 458 -2.13 22.76 0.45
CA ASP A 458 -3.28 23.57 0.08
C ASP A 458 -4.46 22.68 -0.35
N HIS A 459 -5.65 22.99 0.14
CA HIS A 459 -6.88 22.21 -0.05
C HIS A 459 -8.09 23.09 -0.35
N SER A 460 -7.88 24.35 -0.75
CA SER A 460 -8.98 25.25 -1.12
C SER A 460 -9.91 24.66 -2.19
N ASP A 461 -9.34 23.93 -3.15
CA ASP A 461 -10.10 23.27 -4.23
C ASP A 461 -10.96 22.12 -3.70
N LEU A 462 -10.53 21.45 -2.62
CA LEU A 462 -11.28 20.37 -2.00
C LEU A 462 -12.49 20.87 -1.22
N VAL A 463 -12.36 22.02 -0.55
CA VAL A 463 -13.48 22.68 0.15
C VAL A 463 -14.64 22.92 -0.81
N GLN A 464 -14.35 23.42 -2.02
CA GLN A 464 -15.37 23.66 -3.06
C GLN A 464 -16.03 22.38 -3.58
N ARG A 465 -15.37 21.24 -3.42
CA ARG A 465 -15.79 19.93 -3.94
C ARG A 465 -16.20 18.96 -2.85
N TRP A 466 -16.29 19.44 -1.61
CA TRP A 466 -16.45 18.64 -0.40
C TRP A 466 -17.54 17.58 -0.50
N LYS A 467 -18.70 17.94 -1.05
CA LYS A 467 -19.85 17.05 -1.25
C LYS A 467 -19.53 15.78 -2.05
N HIS A 468 -18.64 15.87 -3.05
CA HIS A 468 -18.20 14.69 -3.80
C HIS A 468 -17.38 13.75 -2.91
N TYR A 469 -16.49 14.28 -2.07
CA TYR A 469 -15.65 13.49 -1.17
C TYR A 469 -16.47 12.85 -0.05
N VAL A 470 -17.43 13.57 0.53
CA VAL A 470 -18.37 13.00 1.52
C VAL A 470 -19.13 11.83 0.92
N CYS A 471 -19.70 12.01 -0.29
CA CYS A 471 -20.44 10.95 -0.94
C CYS A 471 -19.55 9.77 -1.36
N ALA A 472 -18.35 10.02 -1.88
CA ALA A 472 -17.39 8.96 -2.20
C ALA A 472 -16.96 8.16 -0.95
N ALA A 473 -16.73 8.81 0.18
CA ALA A 473 -16.30 8.16 1.42
C ALA A 473 -17.43 7.39 2.12
N GLY A 474 -18.64 7.95 2.19
CA GLY A 474 -19.74 7.41 3.00
C GLY A 474 -20.81 6.61 2.25
N SER A 475 -20.97 6.83 0.95
CA SER A 475 -22.03 6.21 0.13
C SER A 475 -21.57 5.97 -1.30
N GLY A 476 -20.25 5.86 -1.53
CA GLY A 476 -19.65 5.79 -2.86
C GLY A 476 -19.36 4.39 -3.33
N MET A 477 -20.13 3.39 -2.89
CA MET A 477 -19.82 2.00 -3.26
C MET A 477 -20.34 1.62 -4.63
N THR A 478 -21.47 2.20 -5.04
CA THR A 478 -22.02 2.07 -6.38
C THR A 478 -22.24 3.44 -6.99
N ILE A 479 -22.38 3.48 -8.32
CA ILE A 479 -22.77 4.70 -9.05
C ILE A 479 -24.10 5.24 -8.48
N LYS A 480 -25.05 4.34 -8.20
CA LYS A 480 -26.37 4.70 -7.69
C LYS A 480 -26.27 5.35 -6.31
N ASP A 481 -25.57 4.71 -5.38
CA ASP A 481 -25.45 5.21 -4.00
C ASP A 481 -24.77 6.58 -3.95
N PHE A 482 -23.74 6.77 -4.78
CA PHE A 482 -23.06 8.06 -4.91
C PHE A 482 -24.01 9.13 -5.44
N ASN A 483 -24.72 8.85 -6.54
CA ASN A 483 -25.63 9.81 -7.15
C ASN A 483 -26.79 10.17 -6.22
N ASP A 484 -27.34 9.20 -5.49
CA ASP A 484 -28.40 9.42 -4.50
C ASP A 484 -27.91 10.31 -3.35
N CYS A 485 -26.70 10.04 -2.84
CA CYS A 485 -26.05 10.90 -1.86
C CYS A 485 -25.85 12.31 -2.42
N TYR A 486 -25.23 12.43 -3.60
CA TYR A 486 -24.84 13.70 -4.19
C TYR A 486 -26.07 14.58 -4.49
N LYS A 487 -27.13 13.98 -5.02
CA LYS A 487 -28.43 14.63 -5.20
C LYS A 487 -28.99 15.13 -3.87
N LYS A 488 -29.02 14.28 -2.84
CA LYS A 488 -29.54 14.66 -1.51
C LYS A 488 -28.77 15.83 -0.90
N VAL A 489 -27.45 15.89 -1.06
CA VAL A 489 -26.61 16.95 -0.45
C VAL A 489 -26.54 18.23 -1.29
N THR A 490 -26.97 18.18 -2.55
CA THR A 490 -27.04 19.36 -3.43
C THR A 490 -28.45 19.97 -3.51
N GLU A 491 -29.50 19.18 -3.30
CA GLU A 491 -30.91 19.62 -3.34
C GLU A 491 -31.48 20.09 -1.99
N LYS A 492 -30.77 19.89 -0.87
CA LYS A 492 -31.11 20.52 0.42
C LYS A 492 -31.09 22.05 0.25
N LYS A 493 -32.27 22.66 0.08
CA LYS A 493 -32.52 24.10 0.09
C LYS A 493 -33.48 24.45 1.22
#